data_AF-A0A1Q6U555-F1
#
_entry.id   AF-A0A1Q6U555-F1
#
_cell.length_a   1.000
_cell.length_b   1.000
_cell.length_c   1.000
_cell.angle_alpha   90.00
_cell.angle_beta   90.00
_cell.angle_gamma   90.00
#
_symmetry.space_group_name_H-M   'P 1'
#
loop_
_entity.id
_entity.type
_entity.pdbx_description
1 polymer ?
#
loop_
_entity_poly.entity_id
_entity_poly.type
_entity_poly.pdbx_seq_one_letter_code
_entity_poly.pdbx_strand_id
1 'polypeptide(L)'
;MRNINLLFSDAKDFLSSELNRVFVAVVLIGIILGLIIYNGTTAILKSNSEILKSNKELMQKIEKTKDRVDFRYFNTTTSLEQIHNVKIDTHNGELKK
;
A
#
# COMPACT_ATOMS: atom_id res chain seq x y z
N MET A 1 -42.31 27.26 -9.06
CA MET A 1 -41.98 27.20 -7.61
C MET A 1 -43.08 26.58 -6.72
N ARG A 2 -44.34 26.43 -7.17
CA ARG A 2 -45.42 25.82 -6.37
C ARG A 2 -45.15 24.38 -5.90
N ASN A 3 -44.53 23.53 -6.74
CA ASN A 3 -44.29 22.11 -6.40
C ASN A 3 -43.23 21.88 -5.32
N ILE A 4 -42.25 22.77 -5.19
CA ILE A 4 -41.19 22.62 -4.18
C ILE A 4 -41.77 22.93 -2.79
N ASN A 5 -42.65 23.94 -2.68
CA ASN A 5 -43.33 24.25 -1.42
C ASN A 5 -44.29 23.15 -0.99
N LEU A 6 -44.96 22.47 -1.94
CA LEU A 6 -45.78 21.28 -1.68
C LEU A 6 -44.95 20.10 -1.16
N LEU A 7 -43.78 19.83 -1.76
CA LEU A 7 -42.86 18.80 -1.28
C LEU A 7 -42.38 19.08 0.16
N PHE A 8 -42.10 20.34 0.49
CA PHE A 8 -41.70 20.73 1.85
C PHE A 8 -42.83 20.65 2.87
N SER A 9 -44.09 20.95 2.49
CA SER A 9 -45.24 20.74 3.37
C SER A 9 -45.47 19.26 3.64
N ASP A 10 -45.42 18.44 2.59
CA ASP A 10 -45.66 17.00 2.70
C ASP A 10 -44.54 16.31 3.50
N ALA A 11 -43.29 16.75 3.33
CA ALA A 11 -42.16 16.28 4.14
C ALA A 11 -42.29 16.69 5.61
N LYS A 12 -42.81 17.89 5.89
CA LYS A 12 -43.05 18.37 7.25
C LYS A 12 -44.13 17.52 7.94
N ASP A 13 -45.20 17.22 7.22
CA ASP A 13 -46.27 16.36 7.73
C ASP A 13 -45.77 14.92 7.92
N PHE A 14 -44.95 14.41 7.01
CA PHE A 14 -44.31 13.09 7.14
C PHE A 14 -43.39 13.00 8.36
N LEU A 15 -42.60 14.05 8.65
CA LEU A 15 -41.68 14.12 9.79
C LEU A 15 -42.35 14.49 11.12
N SER A 16 -43.66 14.76 11.12
CA SER A 16 -44.40 15.03 12.36
C SER A 16 -44.52 13.77 13.24
N SER A 17 -44.56 12.59 12.61
CA SER A 17 -44.58 11.27 13.26
C SER A 17 -43.22 10.89 13.84
N GLU A 18 -43.20 10.43 15.09
CA GLU A 18 -42.00 9.93 15.76
C GLU A 18 -41.34 8.77 15.02
N LEU A 19 -42.15 7.80 14.57
CA LEU A 19 -41.67 6.63 13.83
C LEU A 19 -40.97 7.02 12.53
N ASN A 20 -41.54 7.98 11.79
CA ASN A 20 -40.96 8.43 10.53
C ASN A 20 -39.65 9.19 10.74
N ARG A 21 -39.54 9.99 11.81
CA ARG A 21 -38.28 10.66 12.17
C ARG A 21 -37.17 9.65 12.50
N VAL A 22 -37.48 8.63 13.29
CA VAL A 22 -36.51 7.57 13.62
C VAL A 22 -36.09 6.81 12.37
N PHE A 23 -37.03 6.48 11.49
CA PHE A 23 -36.74 5.83 10.21
C PHE A 23 -35.77 6.67 9.36
N VAL A 24 -36.06 7.96 9.18
CA VAL A 24 -35.19 8.88 8.44
C VAL A 24 -33.81 8.99 9.08
N ALA A 25 -33.72 9.05 10.41
CA ALA A 25 -32.44 9.09 11.11
C ALA A 25 -31.60 7.82 10.86
N VAL A 26 -32.23 6.64 10.90
CA VAL A 26 -31.54 5.36 10.61
C VAL A 26 -31.02 5.32 9.17
N VAL A 27 -31.83 5.77 8.20
CA VAL A 27 -31.42 5.84 6.79
C VAL A 27 -30.23 6.80 6.62
N LEU A 28 -30.28 7.98 7.23
CA LEU A 28 -29.19 8.95 7.17
C LEU A 28 -27.90 8.40 7.79
N ILE A 29 -27.99 7.72 8.93
CA ILE A 29 -26.84 7.05 9.56
C ILE A 29 -26.24 6.01 8.61
N GLY A 30 -27.08 5.19 7.96
CA GLY A 30 -26.63 4.20 6.97
C GLY A 30 -25.87 4.84 5.81
N ILE A 31 -26.38 5.96 5.28
CA ILE A 31 -25.72 6.71 4.19
C ILE A 31 -24.37 7.27 4.66
N ILE A 32 -24.31 7.87 5.85
CA ILE A 32 -23.08 8.43 6.41
C ILE A 32 -22.04 7.33 6.62
N LEU A 33 -22.42 6.20 7.23
CA LEU A 33 -21.53 5.06 7.44
C LEU A 33 -21.03 4.49 6.11
N GLY A 34 -21.91 4.36 5.12
CA GLY A 34 -21.54 3.92 3.77
C GLY A 34 -20.48 4.81 3.12
N LEU A 35 -20.64 6.13 3.24
CA LEU A 35 -19.66 7.11 2.73
C LEU A 35 -18.31 7.01 3.43
N ILE A 36 -18.30 6.84 4.76
CA ILE A 36 -17.06 6.67 5.54
C ILE A 36 -16.32 5.42 5.09
N ILE A 37 -17.02 4.29 4.95
CA ILE A 37 -16.43 3.01 4.52
C ILE A 37 -15.87 3.12 3.10
N TYR A 38 -16.62 3.72 2.17
CA TYR A 38 -16.19 3.89 0.78
C TYR A 38 -14.92 4.76 0.67
N ASN A 39 -14.89 5.90 1.36
CA ASN A 39 -13.74 6.80 1.33
C ASN A 39 -12.52 6.17 2.04
N GLY A 40 -12.74 5.46 3.15
CA GLY A 40 -11.67 4.76 3.86
C GLY A 40 -11.04 3.65 3.02
N THR A 41 -11.85 2.79 2.41
CA THR A 41 -11.38 1.66 1.60
C THR A 41 -10.62 2.10 0.35
N THR A 42 -11.08 3.15 -0.33
CA THR A 42 -10.38 3.71 -1.50
C THR A 42 -9.02 4.31 -1.15
N ALA A 43 -8.92 5.02 -0.02
CA ALA A 43 -7.64 5.56 0.47
C ALA A 43 -6.66 4.45 0.84
N ILE A 44 -7.13 3.41 1.54
CA ILE A 44 -6.32 2.24 1.90
C ILE A 44 -5.83 1.51 0.64
N LEU A 45 -6.69 1.32 -0.35
CA LEU A 45 -6.33 0.66 -1.61
C LEU A 45 -5.22 1.42 -2.34
N LYS A 46 -5.31 2.74 -2.40
CA LYS A 46 -4.30 3.59 -3.03
C LYS A 46 -2.96 3.49 -2.30
N SER A 47 -2.97 3.63 -0.98
CA SER A 47 -1.74 3.51 -0.17
C SER A 47 -1.06 2.14 -0.35
N ASN A 48 -1.84 1.05 -0.34
CA ASN A 48 -1.30 -0.29 -0.55
C ASN A 48 -0.68 -0.47 -1.94
N SER A 49 -1.27 0.14 -2.98
CA SER A 49 -0.71 0.09 -4.33
C SER A 49 0.64 0.83 -4.43
N GLU A 50 0.78 1.95 -3.72
CA GLU A 50 2.03 2.71 -3.66
C GLU A 50 3.12 1.94 -2.91
N ILE A 51 2.77 1.31 -1.77
CA ILE A 51 3.67 0.43 -1.01
C ILE A 51 4.14 -0.73 -1.88
N LEU A 52 3.24 -1.37 -2.62
CA LEU A 52 3.58 -2.49 -3.50
C LEU A 52 4.57 -2.08 -4.60
N LYS A 53 4.35 -0.91 -5.22
CA LYS A 53 5.24 -0.36 -6.24
C LYS A 53 6.62 -0.04 -5.65
N SER A 54 6.66 0.64 -4.50
CA SER A 54 7.91 0.96 -3.80
C SER A 54 8.69 -0.30 -3.43
N ASN A 55 8.02 -1.33 -2.90
CA ASN A 55 8.65 -2.60 -2.57
C ASN A 55 9.23 -3.30 -3.81
N LYS A 56 8.53 -3.27 -4.94
CA LYS A 56 9.04 -3.82 -6.20
C LYS A 56 10.30 -3.08 -6.66
N GLU A 57 10.31 -1.76 -6.59
CA GLU A 57 11.49 -0.94 -6.93
C GLU A 57 12.67 -1.20 -5.99
N LEU A 58 12.42 -1.35 -4.68
CA LEU A 58 13.43 -1.71 -3.70
C LEU A 58 14.02 -3.10 -3.96
N MET A 59 13.18 -4.10 -4.26
CA MET A 59 13.66 -5.44 -4.59
C MET A 59 14.57 -5.44 -5.82
N GLN A 60 14.19 -4.71 -6.89
CA GLN A 60 15.03 -4.57 -8.07
C GLN A 60 16.37 -3.87 -7.78
N LYS A 61 16.38 -2.87 -6.89
CA LYS A 61 17.62 -2.20 -6.47
C LYS A 61 18.51 -3.14 -5.65
N ILE A 62 17.92 -3.95 -4.77
CA ILE A 62 18.66 -4.95 -3.98
C ILE A 62 19.30 -5.99 -4.89
N GLU A 63 18.55 -6.50 -5.87
CA GLU A 63 19.06 -7.49 -6.84
C GLU A 63 20.24 -6.92 -7.65
N LYS A 64 20.10 -5.73 -8.23
CA LYS A 64 21.20 -5.06 -8.94
C LYS A 64 22.42 -4.79 -8.05
N THR A 65 22.18 -4.47 -6.78
CA THR A 65 23.26 -4.22 -5.83
C THR A 65 23.98 -5.52 -5.48
N LYS A 66 23.24 -6.61 -5.28
CA LYS A 66 23.78 -7.95 -5.06
C LYS A 66 24.67 -8.37 -6.22
N ASP A 67 24.20 -8.26 -7.47
CA ASP A 67 25.00 -8.61 -8.65
C ASP A 67 26.29 -7.80 -8.74
N ARG A 68 26.22 -6.50 -8.45
CA ARG A 68 27.40 -5.62 -8.43
C ARG A 68 28.38 -6.01 -7.33
N VAL A 69 27.89 -6.37 -6.15
CA VAL A 69 28.71 -6.79 -5.01
C VAL A 69 29.37 -8.14 -5.34
N ASP A 70 28.61 -9.12 -5.81
CA ASP A 70 29.11 -10.45 -6.19
C ASP A 70 30.19 -10.34 -7.27
N PHE A 71 29.97 -9.51 -8.30
CA PHE A 71 30.98 -9.25 -9.33
C PHE A 71 32.26 -8.63 -8.78
N ARG A 72 32.15 -7.66 -7.86
CA ARG A 72 33.32 -7.02 -7.22
C ARG A 72 34.09 -8.03 -6.36
N TYR A 73 33.38 -8.79 -5.53
CA TYR A 73 34.00 -9.83 -4.71
C TYR A 73 34.70 -10.87 -5.56
N PHE A 74 34.04 -11.37 -6.60
CA PHE A 74 34.64 -12.32 -7.54
C PHE A 74 35.94 -11.77 -8.15
N ASN A 75 35.90 -10.56 -8.71
CA ASN A 75 37.10 -9.97 -9.34
C ASN A 75 38.23 -9.72 -8.34
N THR A 76 37.93 -9.20 -7.15
CA THR A 76 38.94 -8.94 -6.13
C THR A 76 39.56 -10.25 -5.63
N THR A 77 38.75 -11.27 -5.34
CA THR A 77 39.24 -12.58 -4.92
C THR A 77 40.11 -13.20 -6.01
N THR A 78 39.63 -13.29 -7.24
CA THR A 78 40.41 -13.86 -8.35
C THR A 78 41.71 -13.09 -8.60
N SER A 79 41.69 -11.76 -8.50
CA SER A 79 42.91 -10.94 -8.66
C SER A 79 43.93 -11.25 -7.56
N LEU A 80 43.49 -11.40 -6.31
CA LEU A 80 44.35 -11.77 -5.17
C LEU A 80 44.90 -13.19 -5.32
N GLU A 81 44.06 -14.13 -5.73
CA GLU A 81 44.47 -15.51 -6.03
C GLU A 81 45.58 -15.54 -7.09
N GLN A 82 45.43 -14.76 -8.15
CA GLN A 82 46.40 -14.66 -9.25
C GLN A 82 47.72 -13.99 -8.82
N ILE A 83 47.65 -12.88 -8.07
CA ILE A 83 48.85 -12.14 -7.63
C ILE A 83 49.67 -12.96 -6.65
N HIS A 84 49.02 -13.64 -5.71
CA HIS A 84 49.69 -14.35 -4.62
C HIS A 84 49.86 -15.85 -4.89
N ASN A 85 49.34 -16.37 -6.00
CA ASN A 85 49.31 -17.79 -6.34
C ASN A 85 48.78 -18.65 -5.19
N VAL A 86 47.63 -18.25 -4.66
CA VAL A 86 46.88 -18.94 -3.60
C VAL A 86 45.44 -19.10 -4.06
N LYS A 87 44.71 -20.04 -3.46
CA LYS A 87 43.27 -20.20 -3.63
C LYS A 87 42.56 -19.76 -2.35
N ILE A 88 41.58 -18.88 -2.48
CA ILE A 88 40.85 -18.26 -1.37
C ILE A 88 39.47 -18.91 -1.28
N ASP A 89 39.19 -19.61 -0.18
CA ASP A 89 37.84 -20.06 0.14
C ASP A 89 37.08 -18.92 0.82
N THR A 90 36.21 -18.26 0.08
CA THR A 90 35.42 -17.13 0.59
C THR A 90 34.26 -17.56 1.50
N HIS A 91 33.90 -18.86 1.52
CA HIS A 91 32.85 -19.38 2.39
C HIS A 91 33.36 -19.65 3.81
N ASN A 92 34.55 -20.26 3.90
CA ASN A 92 35.17 -20.66 5.16
C ASN A 92 36.28 -19.71 5.63
N GLY A 93 36.72 -18.78 4.76
CA GLY A 93 37.80 -17.82 5.04
C GLY A 93 39.21 -18.43 5.00
N GLU A 94 39.37 -19.64 4.47
CA GLU A 94 40.64 -20.36 4.46
C GLU A 94 41.47 -20.05 3.19
N LEU A 95 42.79 -20.04 3.35
CA LEU A 95 43.75 -19.89 2.25
C LEU A 95 44.42 -21.24 1.95
N LYS A 96 44.36 -21.68 0.69
CA LYS A 96 45.03 -22.89 0.21
C LYS A 96 46.14 -22.49 -0.76
N LYS A 97 47.33 -23.08 -0.60
CA LYS A 97 48.44 -22.91 -1.54
C LYS A 97 48.46 -24.05 -2.55
#